data_AF-R5L096-F1
#
_entry.id   AF-R5L096-F1
#
_cell.length_a   1.000
_cell.length_b   1.000
_cell.length_c   1.000
_cell.angle_alpha   90.00
_cell.angle_beta   90.00
_cell.angle_gamma   90.00
#
_symmetry.space_group_name_H-M   'P 1'
#
loop_
_entity.id
_entity.type
_entity.pdbx_description
1 polymer ?
#
loop_
_entity_poly.entity_id
_entity_poly.type
_entity_poly.pdbx_seq_one_letter_code
_entity_poly.pdbx_strand_id
1 'polypeptide(L)'
;MAKDLFAKLRRLTPAKARRILKTLFSKVKSSVSGISLGFKAGIAVLLAAAVVVTPVLFYIDLSGENRSENRFDGDAAKVCANIIGEYGSAKTEQADHTGEMYRMAGLSFAREVDFDGNGRSELMLAFRSGSAYQAEVWGYDGGDFVRLYSHAANVDANHPEAGYWISLYRHGSEFYIGELSAEDGKTMDLFSLHGGTFKSTRQCEYDPVNDIYAENGKINTADYETIRLSNLSASKAEDLLDSVSAAINSFGAADDGALPVSAKSGEELMAQAYSNVVQDYVSKYGRPQYDSSSRTCFATGLCVADLIDFNGDGVNELLTVYRFSKKISATDDAGNHVLDTEPEYKIEVFRWNGTSAVKAFENEGISEMQDPDDPQRFYILRKNGEKTDICRNTYTYDERTQRIWKGASRISEMDENGAFSAFFTAEVNSNYGYNTYRINGERVYRREFNANGYAVPYFCNDEDYDEEQYTVVFLQGGSDRGADIQKRISQTEKNIDDITSAANV
;
A
#
# COMPACT_ATOMS: atom_id res chain seq x y z
N MET A 1 -15.33 44.04 27.33
CA MET A 1 -16.34 43.31 28.13
C MET A 1 -16.51 41.85 27.72
N ALA A 2 -16.51 41.52 26.41
CA ALA A 2 -16.67 40.13 25.92
C ALA A 2 -15.48 39.20 26.27
N LYS A 3 -14.22 39.64 26.13
CA LYS A 3 -13.04 38.79 26.40
C LYS A 3 -12.90 38.34 27.86
N ASP A 4 -13.32 39.18 28.82
CA ASP A 4 -13.29 38.86 30.25
C ASP A 4 -14.42 37.89 30.67
N LEU A 5 -15.50 37.84 29.89
CA LEU A 5 -16.61 36.91 30.10
C LEU A 5 -16.23 35.49 29.65
N PHE A 6 -15.52 35.37 28.51
CA PHE A 6 -15.04 34.09 27.97
C PHE A 6 -14.00 33.41 28.88
N ALA A 7 -13.07 34.16 29.46
CA ALA A 7 -12.08 33.63 30.40
C ALA A 7 -12.72 33.14 31.72
N LYS A 8 -13.77 33.81 32.20
CA LYS A 8 -14.54 33.38 33.39
C LYS A 8 -15.44 32.17 33.12
N LEU A 9 -15.90 31.97 31.88
CA LEU A 9 -16.75 30.83 31.49
C LEU A 9 -15.99 29.51 31.37
N ARG A 10 -14.72 29.54 30.97
CA ARG A 10 -13.86 28.34 30.86
C ARG A 10 -13.55 27.64 32.19
N ARG A 11 -13.78 28.29 33.34
CA ARG A 11 -13.52 27.74 34.69
C ARG A 11 -14.78 27.31 35.45
N LEU A 12 -15.94 27.28 34.78
CA LEU A 12 -17.22 26.99 35.43
C LEU A 12 -17.58 25.51 35.32
N THR A 13 -17.55 24.81 36.45
CA THR A 13 -18.13 23.46 36.57
C THR A 13 -19.60 23.44 36.13
N PRO A 14 -20.12 22.33 35.55
CA PRO A 14 -21.47 22.24 34.98
C PRO A 14 -22.59 22.73 35.91
N ALA A 15 -22.47 22.47 37.21
CA ALA A 15 -23.43 22.91 38.23
C ALA A 15 -23.51 24.45 38.40
N LYS A 16 -22.38 25.16 38.27
CA LYS A 16 -22.35 26.63 38.36
C LYS A 16 -22.87 27.29 37.08
N ALA A 17 -22.59 26.72 35.91
CA ALA A 17 -23.15 27.18 34.64
C ALA A 17 -24.69 27.10 34.64
N ARG A 18 -25.24 25.99 35.13
CA ARG A 18 -26.70 25.77 35.28
C ARG A 18 -27.37 26.78 36.22
N ARG A 19 -26.65 27.20 37.28
CA ARG A 19 -27.12 28.20 38.25
C ARG A 19 -27.16 29.61 37.65
N ILE A 20 -26.13 29.98 36.88
CA ILE A 20 -26.02 31.27 36.18
C ILE A 20 -27.10 31.40 35.09
N LEU A 21 -27.35 30.33 34.34
CA LEU A 21 -28.45 30.28 33.37
C LEU A 21 -29.81 30.50 34.05
N LYS A 22 -30.08 29.85 35.19
CA LYS A 22 -31.34 30.06 35.94
C LYS A 22 -31.55 31.53 36.38
N THR A 23 -30.50 32.21 36.85
CA THR A 23 -30.57 33.63 37.25
C THR A 23 -30.69 34.60 36.07
N LEU A 24 -30.11 34.26 34.92
CA LEU A 24 -30.30 35.04 33.68
C LEU A 24 -31.74 34.92 33.16
N PHE A 25 -32.31 33.71 33.15
CA PHE A 25 -33.70 33.48 32.76
C PHE A 25 -34.70 34.20 33.69
N SER A 26 -34.43 34.29 35.00
CA SER A 26 -35.32 35.03 35.92
C SER A 26 -35.27 36.55 35.71
N LYS A 27 -34.11 37.12 35.36
CA LYS A 27 -33.95 38.56 35.09
C LYS A 27 -34.60 38.99 33.77
N VAL A 28 -34.52 38.17 32.73
CA VAL A 28 -35.19 38.42 31.45
C VAL A 28 -36.72 38.42 31.62
N LYS A 29 -37.25 37.54 32.48
CA LYS A 29 -38.70 37.50 32.78
C LYS A 29 -39.21 38.79 33.44
N SER A 30 -38.37 39.49 34.22
CA SER A 30 -38.77 40.74 34.90
C SER A 30 -38.69 42.02 34.05
N SER A 31 -37.94 42.02 32.93
CA SER A 31 -37.74 43.25 32.13
C SER A 31 -38.74 43.42 30.97
N VAL A 32 -39.67 42.48 30.78
CA VAL A 32 -40.57 42.42 29.61
C VAL A 32 -41.98 42.95 29.93
N SER A 33 -42.22 43.56 31.09
CA SER A 33 -43.56 44.01 31.49
C SER A 33 -44.09 45.28 30.79
N GLY A 34 -43.29 45.98 29.95
CA GLY A 34 -43.64 47.34 29.47
C GLY A 34 -43.73 47.61 27.95
N ILE A 35 -43.64 46.61 27.06
CA ILE A 35 -43.56 46.85 25.58
C ILE A 35 -44.78 46.24 24.84
N SER A 36 -45.18 46.79 23.68
CA SER A 36 -46.38 46.36 22.93
C SER A 36 -46.27 44.93 22.36
N LEU A 37 -47.43 44.27 22.21
CA LEU A 37 -47.58 42.82 22.00
C LEU A 37 -46.91 42.28 20.72
N GLY A 38 -46.88 43.07 19.63
CA GLY A 38 -46.31 42.66 18.34
C GLY A 38 -44.78 42.64 18.31
N PHE A 39 -44.12 43.56 19.01
CA PHE A 39 -42.66 43.61 19.10
C PHE A 39 -42.10 42.59 20.10
N LYS A 40 -42.90 42.23 21.12
CA LYS A 40 -42.60 41.17 22.09
C LYS A 40 -42.48 39.79 21.46
N ALA A 41 -43.35 39.46 20.50
CA ALA A 41 -43.29 38.16 19.83
C ALA A 41 -42.04 38.01 18.94
N GLY A 42 -41.71 39.05 18.16
CA GLY A 42 -40.53 39.03 17.28
C GLY A 42 -39.20 38.96 18.04
N ILE A 43 -39.03 39.78 19.09
CA ILE A 43 -37.80 39.79 19.89
C ILE A 43 -37.68 38.55 20.79
N ALA A 44 -38.79 38.04 21.35
CA ALA A 44 -38.75 36.81 22.15
C ALA A 44 -38.42 35.58 21.29
N VAL A 45 -38.91 35.52 20.03
CA VAL A 45 -38.56 34.45 19.09
C VAL A 45 -37.10 34.55 18.65
N LEU A 46 -36.59 35.77 18.35
CA LEU A 46 -35.17 35.97 17.99
C LEU A 46 -34.21 35.68 19.15
N LEU A 47 -34.55 36.08 20.38
CA LEU A 47 -33.75 35.77 21.56
C LEU A 47 -33.87 34.30 21.98
N ALA A 48 -35.04 33.67 21.84
CA ALA A 48 -35.20 32.23 22.09
C ALA A 48 -34.46 31.41 21.02
N ALA A 49 -34.48 31.83 19.75
CA ALA A 49 -33.68 31.22 18.69
C ALA A 49 -32.18 31.39 18.98
N ALA A 50 -31.69 32.58 19.36
CA ALA A 50 -30.27 32.76 19.69
C ALA A 50 -29.84 32.04 20.99
N VAL A 51 -30.71 31.95 22.00
CA VAL A 51 -30.40 31.29 23.29
C VAL A 51 -30.59 29.77 23.26
N VAL A 52 -31.35 29.22 22.31
CA VAL A 52 -31.53 27.77 22.15
C VAL A 52 -30.67 27.22 21.00
N VAL A 53 -30.62 27.89 19.86
CA VAL A 53 -29.89 27.40 18.67
C VAL A 53 -28.38 27.52 18.86
N THR A 54 -27.86 28.60 19.46
CA THR A 54 -26.40 28.74 19.64
C THR A 54 -25.83 27.75 20.66
N PRO A 55 -26.47 27.46 21.82
CA PRO A 55 -25.99 26.40 22.71
C PRO A 55 -26.25 24.98 22.20
N VAL A 56 -27.28 24.75 21.38
CA VAL A 56 -27.53 23.43 20.78
C VAL A 56 -26.57 23.17 19.63
N LEU A 57 -26.28 24.14 18.77
CA LEU A 57 -25.24 24.03 17.75
C LEU A 57 -23.85 23.92 18.39
N PHE A 58 -23.56 24.71 19.44
CA PHE A 58 -22.32 24.58 20.19
C PHE A 58 -22.23 23.25 20.94
N TYR A 59 -23.33 22.70 21.45
CA TYR A 59 -23.35 21.35 22.05
C TYR A 59 -23.22 20.26 20.99
N ILE A 60 -23.76 20.42 19.77
CA ILE A 60 -23.60 19.47 18.66
C ILE A 60 -22.16 19.51 18.12
N ASP A 61 -21.56 20.69 17.96
CA ASP A 61 -20.14 20.84 17.63
C ASP A 61 -19.27 20.23 18.73
N LEU A 62 -19.46 20.65 19.98
CA LEU A 62 -18.64 20.15 21.10
C LEU A 62 -18.86 18.65 21.36
N SER A 63 -20.07 18.11 21.11
CA SER A 63 -20.33 16.66 21.24
C SER A 63 -19.91 15.87 20.00
N GLY A 64 -19.82 16.50 18.83
CA GLY A 64 -19.25 15.94 17.61
C GLY A 64 -17.73 15.88 17.66
N GLU A 65 -17.10 16.99 18.10
CA GLU A 65 -15.67 17.16 18.32
C GLU A 65 -15.17 16.19 19.40
N ASN A 66 -15.83 16.13 20.57
CA ASN A 66 -15.51 15.12 21.60
C ASN A 66 -15.73 13.68 21.10
N ARG A 67 -16.67 13.43 20.18
CA ARG A 67 -16.89 12.09 19.61
C ARG A 67 -15.84 11.74 18.56
N SER A 68 -15.40 12.70 17.75
CA SER A 68 -14.34 12.48 16.76
C SER A 68 -12.97 12.36 17.41
N GLU A 69 -12.69 13.16 18.45
CA GLU A 69 -11.46 13.11 19.25
C GLU A 69 -11.38 11.77 19.98
N ASN A 70 -12.43 11.37 20.72
CA ASN A 70 -12.49 10.05 21.36
C ASN A 70 -12.39 8.88 20.36
N ARG A 71 -12.89 9.05 19.13
CA ARG A 71 -12.80 8.04 18.08
C ARG A 71 -11.38 7.94 17.53
N PHE A 72 -10.75 9.09 17.23
CA PHE A 72 -9.35 9.16 16.83
C PHE A 72 -8.45 8.54 17.88
N ASP A 73 -8.58 8.94 19.16
CA ASP A 73 -7.78 8.41 20.26
C ASP A 73 -7.90 6.88 20.38
N GLY A 74 -9.13 6.36 20.30
CA GLY A 74 -9.37 4.92 20.34
C GLY A 74 -8.75 4.16 19.17
N ASP A 75 -8.81 4.70 17.95
CA ASP A 75 -8.24 4.06 16.77
C ASP A 75 -6.70 4.22 16.71
N ALA A 76 -6.17 5.37 17.15
CA ALA A 76 -4.74 5.62 17.30
C ALA A 76 -4.10 4.72 18.38
N ALA A 77 -4.77 4.54 19.52
CA ALA A 77 -4.32 3.63 20.59
C ALA A 77 -4.21 2.19 20.09
N LYS A 78 -5.16 1.74 19.26
CA LYS A 78 -5.12 0.41 18.65
C LYS A 78 -3.96 0.24 17.68
N VAL A 79 -3.72 1.22 16.80
CA VAL A 79 -2.56 1.19 15.90
C VAL A 79 -1.27 1.10 16.72
N CYS A 80 -1.14 1.92 17.76
CA CYS A 80 0.01 1.85 18.67
C CYS A 80 0.14 0.47 19.33
N ALA A 81 -0.96 -0.12 19.82
CA ALA A 81 -0.96 -1.45 20.44
C ALA A 81 -0.53 -2.54 19.45
N ASN A 82 -0.94 -2.46 18.19
CA ASN A 82 -0.53 -3.39 17.14
C ASN A 82 0.96 -3.31 16.84
N ILE A 83 1.47 -2.08 16.64
CA ILE A 83 2.89 -1.86 16.43
C ILE A 83 3.70 -2.37 17.63
N ILE A 84 3.21 -2.17 18.86
CA ILE A 84 3.83 -2.70 20.07
C ILE A 84 3.81 -4.23 20.10
N GLY A 85 2.71 -4.87 19.69
CA GLY A 85 2.58 -6.33 19.64
C GLY A 85 3.55 -6.97 18.64
N GLU A 86 3.74 -6.34 17.49
CA GLU A 86 4.55 -6.87 16.38
C GLU A 86 6.05 -6.52 16.53
N TYR A 87 6.36 -5.27 16.85
CA TYR A 87 7.73 -4.75 16.87
C TYR A 87 8.30 -4.55 18.29
N GLY A 88 7.44 -4.68 19.30
CA GLY A 88 7.79 -4.49 20.71
C GLY A 88 7.48 -3.09 21.24
N SER A 89 7.40 -2.99 22.56
CA SER A 89 7.18 -1.71 23.25
C SER A 89 8.35 -0.75 23.06
N ALA A 90 8.04 0.56 23.16
CA ALA A 90 9.03 1.63 23.17
C ALA A 90 10.09 1.37 24.24
N LYS A 91 11.35 1.35 23.83
CA LYS A 91 12.51 1.22 24.74
C LYS A 91 13.74 1.85 24.12
N THR A 92 14.75 2.11 24.94
CA THR A 92 16.06 2.57 24.51
C THR A 92 17.08 1.43 24.57
N GLU A 93 17.96 1.37 23.58
CA GLU A 93 19.08 0.41 23.50
C GLU A 93 20.38 1.16 23.26
N GLN A 94 21.49 0.66 23.81
CA GLN A 94 22.82 1.16 23.43
C GLN A 94 23.15 0.72 22.00
N ALA A 95 23.61 1.67 21.19
CA ALA A 95 23.88 1.48 19.77
C ALA A 95 25.33 1.07 19.49
N ASP A 96 26.26 1.36 20.40
CA ASP A 96 27.69 1.10 20.26
C ASP A 96 28.28 0.40 21.50
N HIS A 97 29.52 -0.09 21.37
CA HIS A 97 30.27 -0.73 22.46
C HIS A 97 30.94 0.27 23.41
N THR A 98 30.90 1.57 23.08
CA THR A 98 31.40 2.66 23.95
C THR A 98 30.35 3.07 24.97
N GLY A 99 29.07 2.83 24.70
CA GLY A 99 27.95 3.08 25.60
C GLY A 99 27.49 4.54 25.61
N GLU A 100 27.94 5.34 24.65
CA GLU A 100 27.67 6.79 24.61
C GLU A 100 26.45 7.13 23.76
N MET A 101 26.14 6.28 22.77
CA MET A 101 25.05 6.52 21.82
C MET A 101 23.93 5.50 21.98
N TYR A 102 22.71 6.00 21.90
CA TYR A 102 21.47 5.25 22.11
C TYR A 102 20.61 5.25 20.85
N ARG A 103 19.72 4.27 20.77
CA ARG A 103 18.70 4.17 19.73
C ARG A 103 17.37 3.72 20.31
N MET A 104 16.29 4.11 19.68
CA MET A 104 14.95 3.64 20.02
C MET A 104 14.72 2.22 19.47
N ALA A 105 13.91 1.42 20.14
CA ALA A 105 13.45 0.13 19.62
C ALA A 105 11.95 -0.05 19.89
N GLY A 106 11.32 -0.95 19.13
CA GLY A 106 9.86 -1.08 19.12
C GLY A 106 9.19 0.16 18.54
N LEU A 107 8.02 0.53 19.09
CA LEU A 107 7.37 1.82 18.82
C LEU A 107 8.29 2.97 19.27
N SER A 108 8.97 3.57 18.31
CA SER A 108 10.10 4.49 18.51
C SER A 108 9.69 5.96 18.50
N PHE A 109 8.54 6.28 17.92
CA PHE A 109 7.94 7.61 17.88
C PHE A 109 6.43 7.48 17.73
N ALA A 110 5.66 8.40 18.32
CA ALA A 110 4.23 8.55 18.11
C ALA A 110 3.82 9.99 18.39
N ARG A 111 3.01 10.59 17.52
CA ARG A 111 2.51 11.96 17.68
C ARG A 111 1.28 12.20 16.82
N GLU A 112 0.37 13.00 17.34
CA GLU A 112 -0.75 13.56 16.60
C GLU A 112 -0.29 14.77 15.76
N VAL A 113 -0.57 14.77 14.45
CA VAL A 113 -0.16 15.81 13.49
C VAL A 113 -1.28 16.02 12.46
N ASP A 114 -1.74 17.26 12.29
CA ASP A 114 -2.70 17.65 11.25
C ASP A 114 -1.95 17.97 9.95
N PHE A 115 -1.76 16.96 9.08
CA PHE A 115 -0.91 17.10 7.89
C PHE A 115 -1.53 17.99 6.82
N ASP A 116 -2.83 17.87 6.58
CA ASP A 116 -3.53 18.64 5.54
C ASP A 116 -4.13 19.97 6.06
N GLY A 117 -3.97 20.26 7.34
CA GLY A 117 -4.41 21.51 7.97
C GLY A 117 -5.93 21.64 8.04
N ASN A 118 -6.67 20.52 7.98
CA ASN A 118 -8.13 20.52 7.96
C ASN A 118 -8.75 20.65 9.37
N GLY A 119 -7.92 20.65 10.43
CA GLY A 119 -8.32 20.71 11.83
C GLY A 119 -8.63 19.34 12.45
N ARG A 120 -8.38 18.24 11.73
CA ARG A 120 -8.42 16.87 12.22
C ARG A 120 -7.04 16.29 12.02
N SER A 121 -6.50 15.75 13.10
CA SER A 121 -5.15 15.23 13.06
C SER A 121 -5.09 13.80 12.54
N GLU A 122 -3.94 13.45 11.99
CA GLU A 122 -3.49 12.10 11.74
C GLU A 122 -2.55 11.63 12.86
N LEU A 123 -2.46 10.31 13.04
CA LEU A 123 -1.45 9.68 13.87
C LEU A 123 -0.18 9.48 13.04
N MET A 124 0.90 10.12 13.42
CA MET A 124 2.24 9.82 12.93
C MET A 124 2.95 8.90 13.92
N LEU A 125 3.63 7.88 13.42
CA LEU A 125 4.42 6.97 14.24
C LEU A 125 5.68 6.53 13.53
N ALA A 126 6.64 6.03 14.30
CA ALA A 126 7.80 5.36 13.76
C ALA A 126 8.14 4.14 14.62
N PHE A 127 8.63 3.09 14.01
CA PHE A 127 9.04 1.88 14.72
C PHE A 127 10.22 1.23 14.04
N ARG A 128 10.92 0.40 14.80
CA ARG A 128 12.09 -0.32 14.30
C ARG A 128 11.66 -1.67 13.73
N SER A 129 11.94 -1.89 12.45
CA SER A 129 11.75 -3.16 11.75
C SER A 129 13.12 -3.71 11.35
N GLY A 130 13.58 -4.76 12.03
CA GLY A 130 14.93 -5.31 11.87
C GLY A 130 16.04 -4.29 12.20
N SER A 131 16.87 -3.96 11.21
CA SER A 131 17.98 -3.00 11.34
C SER A 131 17.62 -1.55 10.98
N ALA A 132 16.41 -1.31 10.45
CA ALA A 132 15.97 0.01 9.98
C ALA A 132 14.72 0.49 10.72
N TYR A 133 14.32 1.73 10.45
CA TYR A 133 13.09 2.32 10.99
C TYR A 133 12.09 2.57 9.86
N GLN A 134 10.82 2.30 10.15
CA GLN A 134 9.70 2.68 9.31
C GLN A 134 8.97 3.87 9.93
N ALA A 135 8.53 4.81 9.10
CA ALA A 135 7.70 5.95 9.49
C ALA A 135 6.33 5.84 8.81
N GLU A 136 5.25 5.97 9.58
CA GLU A 136 3.89 5.84 9.10
C GLU A 136 3.00 7.00 9.52
N VAL A 137 1.99 7.28 8.70
CA VAL A 137 0.89 8.19 9.04
C VAL A 137 -0.43 7.46 8.85
N TRP A 138 -1.30 7.55 9.85
CA TRP A 138 -2.64 6.95 9.87
C TRP A 138 -3.70 8.03 10.05
N GLY A 139 -4.76 7.95 9.26
CA GLY A 139 -5.83 8.95 9.28
C GLY A 139 -7.11 8.42 8.68
N TYR A 140 -8.15 9.27 8.63
CA TYR A 140 -9.44 8.87 8.10
C TYR A 140 -9.53 9.09 6.58
N ASP A 141 -9.79 8.01 5.83
CA ASP A 141 -10.21 8.08 4.42
C ASP A 141 -11.50 7.29 4.24
N GLY A 142 -12.48 7.87 3.54
CA GLY A 142 -13.80 7.24 3.36
C GLY A 142 -14.57 6.95 4.66
N GLY A 143 -14.09 7.41 5.81
CA GLY A 143 -14.64 7.10 7.14
C GLY A 143 -13.92 5.98 7.88
N ASP A 144 -12.96 5.31 7.27
CA ASP A 144 -12.12 4.26 7.87
C ASP A 144 -10.78 4.82 8.32
N PHE A 145 -10.22 4.33 9.42
CA PHE A 145 -8.91 4.73 9.92
C PHE A 145 -7.84 3.87 9.26
N VAL A 146 -7.14 4.44 8.28
CA VAL A 146 -6.24 3.73 7.36
C VAL A 146 -4.86 4.36 7.37
N ARG A 147 -3.86 3.58 6.94
CA ARG A 147 -2.49 4.08 6.75
C ARG A 147 -2.40 4.87 5.46
N LEU A 148 -2.08 6.15 5.58
CA LEU A 148 -1.96 7.13 4.49
C LEU A 148 -0.53 7.26 3.97
N TYR A 149 0.47 6.90 4.79
CA TYR A 149 1.90 6.99 4.50
C TYR A 149 2.66 5.84 5.17
N SER A 150 3.67 5.27 4.51
CA SER A 150 4.57 4.25 5.09
C SER A 150 5.87 4.10 4.29
N HIS A 151 6.89 4.82 4.70
CA HIS A 151 8.21 4.86 4.06
C HIS A 151 9.32 4.79 5.12
N ALA A 152 10.48 4.29 4.71
CA ALA A 152 11.61 4.15 5.62
C ALA A 152 12.04 5.52 6.17
N ALA A 153 12.44 5.56 7.45
CA ALA A 153 13.01 6.76 8.02
C ALA A 153 14.32 7.13 7.29
N ASN A 154 14.63 8.42 7.26
CA ASN A 154 15.82 8.93 6.59
C ASN A 154 17.10 8.36 7.21
N VAL A 155 18.07 8.08 6.35
CA VAL A 155 19.44 7.71 6.69
C VAL A 155 20.35 8.22 5.58
N ASP A 156 21.58 8.59 5.92
CA ASP A 156 22.62 8.89 4.93
C ASP A 156 23.74 7.86 5.02
N ALA A 157 23.96 7.12 3.94
CA ALA A 157 25.00 6.09 3.87
C ALA A 157 26.42 6.66 3.96
N ASN A 158 26.62 7.93 3.58
CA ASN A 158 27.91 8.62 3.68
C ASN A 158 28.17 9.17 5.09
N HIS A 159 27.10 9.38 5.86
CA HIS A 159 27.12 9.96 7.20
C HIS A 159 26.35 9.08 8.19
N PRO A 160 26.83 7.85 8.47
CA PRO A 160 26.16 6.93 9.40
C PRO A 160 26.03 7.50 10.83
N GLU A 161 26.88 8.46 11.19
CA GLU A 161 26.78 9.23 12.43
C GLU A 161 25.55 10.15 12.50
N ALA A 162 24.82 10.39 11.41
CA ALA A 162 23.54 11.08 11.48
C ALA A 162 22.45 10.19 12.13
N GLY A 163 22.63 8.87 12.07
CA GLY A 163 21.64 7.89 12.51
C GLY A 163 20.41 7.85 11.59
N TYR A 164 19.29 7.37 12.13
CA TYR A 164 17.99 7.40 11.49
C TYR A 164 17.16 8.56 12.03
N TRP A 165 16.45 9.27 11.17
CA TRP A 165 15.59 10.38 11.58
C TRP A 165 14.35 10.53 10.71
N ILE A 166 13.41 11.34 11.17
CA ILE A 166 12.28 11.83 10.38
C ILE A 166 12.37 13.34 10.30
N SER A 167 12.14 13.88 9.11
CA SER A 167 12.11 15.31 8.85
C SER A 167 10.68 15.77 8.69
N LEU A 168 10.29 16.82 9.42
CA LEU A 168 8.99 17.44 9.27
C LEU A 168 9.14 18.91 8.95
N TYR A 169 8.32 19.39 8.03
CA TYR A 169 8.28 20.78 7.63
C TYR A 169 6.88 21.34 7.83
N ARG A 170 6.79 22.48 8.49
CA ARG A 170 5.54 23.19 8.71
C ARG A 170 5.44 24.37 7.75
N HIS A 171 4.37 24.41 6.96
CA HIS A 171 4.08 25.54 6.10
C HIS A 171 2.65 26.02 6.32
N GLY A 172 2.51 27.04 7.17
CA GLY A 172 1.19 27.53 7.60
C GLY A 172 0.51 26.55 8.56
N SER A 173 -0.65 26.03 8.18
CA SER A 173 -1.39 25.01 8.93
C SER A 173 -1.04 23.58 8.52
N GLU A 174 -0.37 23.39 7.38
CA GLU A 174 -0.04 22.07 6.84
C GLU A 174 1.34 21.60 7.34
N PHE A 175 1.49 20.28 7.41
CA PHE A 175 2.76 19.61 7.65
C PHE A 175 3.16 18.75 6.46
N TYR A 176 4.47 18.60 6.31
CA TYR A 176 5.10 17.82 5.25
C TYR A 176 6.10 16.84 5.87
N ILE A 177 6.22 15.66 5.29
CA ILE A 177 7.27 14.69 5.63
C ILE A 177 8.40 14.84 4.61
N GLY A 178 9.62 14.97 5.10
CA GLY A 178 10.82 15.06 4.26
C GLY A 178 11.49 13.71 4.06
N GLU A 179 11.77 13.35 2.81
CA GLU A 179 12.53 12.16 2.43
C GLU A 179 13.83 12.57 1.74
N LEU A 180 14.96 12.16 2.30
CA LEU A 180 16.28 12.44 1.74
C LEU A 180 16.52 11.56 0.51
N SER A 181 16.95 12.18 -0.59
CA SER A 181 17.36 11.47 -1.80
C SER A 181 18.60 10.64 -1.52
N ALA A 182 18.48 9.33 -1.73
CA ALA A 182 19.61 8.41 -1.66
C ALA A 182 20.64 8.63 -2.79
N GLU A 183 20.28 9.34 -3.86
CA GLU A 183 21.17 9.57 -5.01
C GLU A 183 22.27 10.59 -4.69
N ASP A 184 21.92 11.68 -4.01
CA ASP A 184 22.84 12.79 -3.74
C ASP A 184 23.09 13.06 -2.24
N GLY A 185 22.30 12.47 -1.35
CA GLY A 185 22.39 12.64 0.10
C GLY A 185 22.14 14.08 0.57
N LYS A 186 21.49 14.91 -0.26
CA LYS A 186 21.33 16.36 -0.02
C LYS A 186 19.97 16.89 -0.39
N THR A 187 19.38 16.43 -1.49
CA THR A 187 18.05 16.88 -1.91
C THR A 187 17.01 16.15 -1.07
N MET A 188 16.04 16.88 -0.52
CA MET A 188 14.95 16.32 0.26
C MET A 188 13.62 16.65 -0.39
N ASP A 189 12.86 15.62 -0.73
CA ASP A 189 11.49 15.73 -1.22
C ASP A 189 10.53 15.90 -0.04
N LEU A 190 9.59 16.83 -0.15
CA LEU A 190 8.61 17.14 0.89
C LEU A 190 7.21 16.71 0.46
N PHE A 191 6.66 15.75 1.19
CA PHE A 191 5.39 15.11 0.93
C PHE A 191 4.29 15.68 1.81
N SER A 192 3.17 16.07 1.22
CA SER A 192 1.98 16.52 1.94
C SER A 192 0.77 15.65 1.65
N LEU A 193 -0.14 15.59 2.61
CA LEU A 193 -1.40 14.86 2.48
C LEU A 193 -2.42 15.69 1.68
N HIS A 194 -2.94 15.12 0.59
CA HIS A 194 -4.03 15.73 -0.17
C HIS A 194 -5.00 14.68 -0.70
N GLY A 195 -6.26 14.75 -0.25
CA GLY A 195 -7.32 13.83 -0.66
C GLY A 195 -7.00 12.37 -0.33
N GLY A 196 -6.51 12.11 0.89
CA GLY A 196 -6.20 10.76 1.38
C GLY A 196 -4.88 10.16 0.88
N THR A 197 -4.06 10.91 0.14
CA THR A 197 -2.78 10.42 -0.39
C THR A 197 -1.65 11.41 -0.18
N PHE A 198 -0.47 10.93 0.20
CA PHE A 198 0.75 11.75 0.26
C PHE A 198 1.36 11.94 -1.12
N LYS A 199 1.75 13.17 -1.44
CA LYS A 199 2.40 13.51 -2.72
C LYS A 199 3.57 14.46 -2.47
N SER A 200 4.69 14.22 -3.17
CA SER A 200 5.78 15.19 -3.20
C SER A 200 5.31 16.46 -3.91
N THR A 201 5.42 17.59 -3.23
CA THR A 201 4.96 18.88 -3.76
C THR A 201 6.02 19.98 -3.67
N ARG A 202 7.09 19.75 -2.89
CA ARG A 202 8.18 20.70 -2.67
C ARG A 202 9.50 19.96 -2.47
N GLN A 203 10.59 20.71 -2.57
CA GLN A 203 11.93 20.22 -2.31
C GLN A 203 12.72 21.24 -1.47
N CYS A 204 13.64 20.74 -0.65
CA CYS A 204 14.65 21.53 0.03
C CYS A 204 16.01 20.82 -0.01
N GLU A 205 17.05 21.53 0.41
CA GLU A 205 18.37 20.97 0.66
C GLU A 205 18.48 20.61 2.15
N TYR A 206 19.08 19.47 2.46
CA TYR A 206 19.38 19.04 3.82
C TYR A 206 20.85 18.65 3.97
N ASP A 207 21.47 19.09 5.07
CA ASP A 207 22.81 18.68 5.50
C ASP A 207 22.67 17.79 6.75
N PRO A 208 22.83 16.45 6.62
CA PRO A 208 22.69 15.51 7.73
C PRO A 208 23.71 15.69 8.87
N VAL A 209 24.90 16.22 8.55
CA VAL A 209 26.00 16.38 9.52
C VAL A 209 25.72 17.56 10.43
N ASN A 210 25.29 18.68 9.85
CA ASN A 210 25.03 19.91 10.58
C ASN A 210 23.57 20.06 11.01
N ASP A 211 22.68 19.19 10.53
CA ASP A 211 21.23 19.22 10.76
C ASP A 211 20.60 20.53 10.27
N ILE A 212 20.95 20.92 9.04
CA ILE A 212 20.56 22.20 8.45
C ILE A 212 19.68 21.95 7.24
N TYR A 213 18.51 22.58 7.22
CA TYR A 213 17.65 22.66 6.05
C TYR A 213 17.84 24.00 5.35
N ALA A 214 17.81 24.01 4.02
CA ALA A 214 17.87 25.22 3.22
C ALA A 214 16.86 25.18 2.06
N GLU A 215 16.20 26.32 1.83
CA GLU A 215 15.30 26.51 0.70
C GLU A 215 15.88 27.60 -0.20
N ASN A 216 16.15 27.27 -1.46
CA ASN A 216 16.77 28.19 -2.43
C ASN A 216 18.07 28.83 -1.89
N GLY A 217 18.93 28.02 -1.26
CA GLY A 217 20.21 28.45 -0.68
C GLY A 217 20.10 29.30 0.60
N LYS A 218 18.92 29.41 1.21
CA LYS A 218 18.72 30.11 2.49
C LYS A 218 18.38 29.10 3.59
N ILE A 219 19.16 29.13 4.67
CA ILE A 219 18.92 28.29 5.85
C ILE A 219 17.53 28.57 6.42
N ASN A 220 16.76 27.51 6.63
CA ASN A 220 15.48 27.54 7.31
C ASN A 220 15.40 26.38 8.32
N THR A 221 15.77 26.64 9.58
CA THR A 221 15.63 25.65 10.66
C THR A 221 14.45 25.93 11.59
N ALA A 222 13.68 27.00 11.33
CA ALA A 222 12.58 27.40 12.20
C ALA A 222 11.29 26.67 11.87
N ASP A 223 11.09 26.36 10.59
CA ASP A 223 9.91 25.67 10.07
C ASP A 223 10.12 24.15 9.98
N TYR A 224 11.35 23.68 10.19
CA TYR A 224 11.73 22.28 10.10
C TYR A 224 11.99 21.67 11.48
N GLU A 225 11.65 20.40 11.63
CA GLU A 225 11.90 19.59 12.81
C GLU A 225 12.59 18.29 12.40
N THR A 226 13.70 17.96 13.06
CA THR A 226 14.40 16.67 12.91
C THR A 226 14.12 15.80 14.13
N ILE A 227 13.41 14.70 13.93
CA ILE A 227 13.11 13.71 14.96
C ILE A 227 14.10 12.56 14.80
N ARG A 228 15.16 12.53 15.60
CA ARG A 228 16.17 11.45 15.57
C ARG A 228 15.65 10.21 16.30
N LEU A 229 15.80 9.04 15.68
CA LEU A 229 15.39 7.74 16.20
C LEU A 229 16.58 6.88 16.65
N SER A 230 17.78 7.17 16.12
CA SER A 230 19.04 6.57 16.54
C SER A 230 20.16 7.60 16.62
N ASN A 231 21.31 7.14 17.14
CA ASN A 231 22.46 7.98 17.44
C ASN A 231 22.11 9.17 18.36
N LEU A 232 21.35 8.84 19.41
CA LEU A 232 20.87 9.77 20.43
C LEU A 232 21.83 9.79 21.62
N SER A 233 21.97 10.94 22.29
CA SER A 233 22.50 10.95 23.65
C SER A 233 21.50 10.25 24.59
N ALA A 234 21.98 9.74 25.73
CA ALA A 234 21.11 9.12 26.73
C ALA A 234 19.89 9.99 27.10
N SER A 235 20.13 11.28 27.37
CA SER A 235 19.06 12.23 27.71
C SER A 235 18.02 12.39 26.60
N LYS A 236 18.45 12.50 25.33
CA LYS A 236 17.52 12.66 24.20
C LYS A 236 16.71 11.38 23.96
N ALA A 237 17.30 10.22 24.21
CA ALA A 237 16.61 8.94 24.11
C ALA A 237 15.55 8.79 25.21
N GLU A 238 15.85 9.23 26.43
CA GLU A 238 14.88 9.30 27.54
C GLU A 238 13.74 10.30 27.23
N ASP A 239 14.06 11.51 26.77
CA ASP A 239 13.05 12.53 26.40
C ASP A 239 12.11 12.01 25.30
N LEU A 240 12.66 11.30 24.31
CA LEU A 240 11.87 10.71 23.23
C LEU A 240 11.01 9.54 23.73
N LEU A 241 11.53 8.68 24.60
CA LEU A 241 10.77 7.60 25.23
C LEU A 241 9.61 8.13 26.08
N ASP A 242 9.84 9.20 26.82
CA ASP A 242 8.81 9.87 27.62
C ASP A 242 7.73 10.49 26.72
N SER A 243 8.13 11.10 25.59
CA SER A 243 7.20 11.62 24.59
C SER A 243 6.30 10.53 23.99
N VAL A 244 6.89 9.38 23.62
CA VAL A 244 6.12 8.23 23.12
C VAL A 244 5.17 7.70 24.19
N SER A 245 5.63 7.59 25.43
CA SER A 245 4.79 7.15 26.56
C SER A 245 3.64 8.12 26.81
N ALA A 246 3.88 9.43 26.72
CA ALA A 246 2.86 10.46 26.85
C ALA A 246 1.82 10.37 25.73
N ALA A 247 2.24 10.17 24.48
CA ALA A 247 1.35 10.00 23.33
C ALA A 247 0.47 8.75 23.47
N ILE A 248 1.04 7.60 23.83
CA ILE A 248 0.27 6.37 24.06
C ILE A 248 -0.76 6.58 25.19
N ASN A 249 -0.37 7.23 26.28
CA ASN A 249 -1.26 7.51 27.40
C ASN A 249 -2.38 8.49 27.03
N SER A 250 -2.13 9.47 26.14
CA SER A 250 -3.17 10.38 25.68
C SER A 250 -4.20 9.63 24.83
N PHE A 251 -3.77 8.74 23.93
CA PHE A 251 -4.69 7.93 23.13
C PHE A 251 -5.48 6.91 23.98
N GLY A 252 -4.87 6.37 25.03
CA GLY A 252 -5.47 5.36 25.91
C GLY A 252 -6.46 5.89 26.97
N ALA A 253 -6.70 7.21 27.05
CA ALA A 253 -7.58 7.81 28.05
C ALA A 253 -9.06 7.87 27.64
N ALA A 254 -9.42 7.37 26.46
CA ALA A 254 -10.81 7.29 26.00
C ALA A 254 -11.59 6.23 26.80
N ASP A 255 -12.71 6.66 27.40
CA ASP A 255 -13.62 5.92 28.28
C ASP A 255 -13.90 4.47 27.80
N ASP A 256 -13.97 3.54 28.77
CA ASP A 256 -14.13 2.06 28.71
C ASP A 256 -15.37 1.53 27.93
N GLY A 257 -15.94 2.32 27.02
CA GLY A 257 -17.18 2.04 26.28
C GLY A 257 -17.04 1.84 24.77
N ALA A 258 -15.84 1.91 24.20
CA ALA A 258 -15.63 1.54 22.80
C ALA A 258 -15.49 0.01 22.69
N LEU A 259 -16.49 -0.64 22.07
CA LEU A 259 -16.40 -2.05 21.70
C LEU A 259 -15.07 -2.29 20.94
N PRO A 260 -14.29 -3.33 21.28
CA PRO A 260 -13.02 -3.60 20.63
C PRO A 260 -13.28 -3.93 19.15
N VAL A 261 -12.93 -3.00 18.26
CA VAL A 261 -12.69 -3.35 16.85
C VAL A 261 -11.23 -3.78 16.80
N SER A 262 -11.01 -5.07 16.61
CA SER A 262 -9.71 -5.71 16.37
C SER A 262 -8.90 -4.88 15.37
N ALA A 263 -7.71 -4.44 15.75
CA ALA A 263 -6.81 -3.84 14.78
C ALA A 263 -6.05 -4.96 14.08
N LYS A 264 -6.02 -4.90 12.75
CA LYS A 264 -5.48 -5.95 11.90
C LYS A 264 -3.97 -6.12 12.08
N SER A 265 -3.52 -7.35 12.31
CA SER A 265 -2.14 -7.82 12.25
C SER A 265 -1.53 -7.62 10.85
N GLY A 266 -0.19 -7.68 10.73
CA GLY A 266 0.48 -7.63 9.43
C GLY A 266 -0.02 -8.70 8.44
N GLU A 267 -0.39 -9.89 8.93
CA GLU A 267 -1.01 -10.94 8.13
C GLU A 267 -2.42 -10.55 7.66
N GLU A 268 -3.25 -9.96 8.52
CA GLU A 268 -4.59 -9.48 8.15
C GLU A 268 -4.53 -8.27 7.19
N LEU A 269 -3.51 -7.42 7.30
CA LEU A 269 -3.27 -6.31 6.37
C LEU A 269 -2.78 -6.81 5.01
N MET A 270 -1.88 -7.79 4.99
CA MET A 270 -1.45 -8.47 3.76
C MET A 270 -2.64 -9.16 3.09
N ALA A 271 -3.44 -9.92 3.86
CA ALA A 271 -4.64 -10.57 3.37
C ALA A 271 -5.64 -9.54 2.81
N GLN A 272 -5.81 -8.40 3.47
CA GLN A 272 -6.65 -7.31 2.96
C GLN A 272 -6.09 -6.69 1.67
N ALA A 273 -4.78 -6.46 1.59
CA ALA A 273 -4.16 -5.90 0.39
C ALA A 273 -4.29 -6.84 -0.81
N TYR A 274 -4.08 -8.15 -0.61
CA TYR A 274 -4.32 -9.15 -1.64
C TYR A 274 -5.79 -9.32 -1.98
N SER A 275 -6.69 -9.27 -1.00
CA SER A 275 -8.13 -9.26 -1.22
C SER A 275 -8.55 -8.06 -2.07
N ASN A 276 -7.97 -6.87 -1.85
CA ASN A 276 -8.27 -5.68 -2.65
C ASN A 276 -7.83 -5.86 -4.11
N VAL A 277 -6.64 -6.42 -4.36
CA VAL A 277 -6.18 -6.75 -5.72
C VAL A 277 -7.14 -7.75 -6.39
N VAL A 278 -7.49 -8.83 -5.67
CA VAL A 278 -8.41 -9.85 -6.17
C VAL A 278 -9.78 -9.25 -6.49
N GLN A 279 -10.34 -8.43 -5.61
CA GLN A 279 -11.65 -7.81 -5.81
C GLN A 279 -11.65 -6.79 -6.97
N ASP A 280 -10.58 -5.99 -7.11
CA ASP A 280 -10.43 -5.10 -8.26
C ASP A 280 -10.40 -5.89 -9.58
N TYR A 281 -9.65 -7.01 -9.61
CA TYR A 281 -9.53 -7.82 -10.82
C TYR A 281 -10.81 -8.58 -11.13
N VAL A 282 -11.52 -9.07 -10.11
CA VAL A 282 -12.86 -9.66 -10.27
C VAL A 282 -13.87 -8.62 -10.74
N SER A 283 -13.81 -7.38 -10.25
CA SER A 283 -14.68 -6.29 -10.70
C SER A 283 -14.40 -5.92 -12.16
N LYS A 284 -13.12 -5.86 -12.54
CA LYS A 284 -12.67 -5.42 -13.86
C LYS A 284 -12.79 -6.49 -14.95
N TYR A 285 -12.46 -7.73 -14.63
CA TYR A 285 -12.36 -8.83 -15.60
C TYR A 285 -13.44 -9.90 -15.39
N GLY A 286 -14.08 -9.95 -14.21
CA GLY A 286 -15.04 -10.98 -13.83
C GLY A 286 -14.43 -12.07 -12.94
N ARG A 287 -15.30 -12.83 -12.26
CA ARG A 287 -14.89 -14.06 -11.55
C ARG A 287 -14.34 -15.10 -12.54
N PRO A 288 -13.47 -16.03 -12.09
CA PRO A 288 -13.00 -17.15 -12.90
C PRO A 288 -14.19 -17.90 -13.51
N GLN A 289 -14.18 -18.08 -14.83
CA GLN A 289 -15.21 -18.83 -15.54
C GLN A 289 -14.60 -19.74 -16.59
N TYR A 290 -15.23 -20.88 -16.81
CA TYR A 290 -14.91 -21.80 -17.90
C TYR A 290 -15.83 -21.53 -19.10
N ASP A 291 -15.26 -21.29 -20.27
CA ASP A 291 -15.97 -21.17 -21.53
C ASP A 291 -15.57 -22.30 -22.47
N SER A 292 -16.57 -22.97 -23.04
CA SER A 292 -16.41 -24.01 -24.07
C SER A 292 -17.44 -23.86 -25.19
N SER A 293 -17.88 -22.62 -25.45
CA SER A 293 -18.85 -22.30 -26.51
C SER A 293 -18.29 -22.52 -27.91
N SER A 294 -16.96 -22.64 -28.04
CA SER A 294 -16.25 -22.91 -29.29
C SER A 294 -15.51 -24.26 -29.24
N ARG A 295 -14.83 -24.65 -30.32
CA ARG A 295 -13.93 -25.81 -30.33
C ARG A 295 -12.72 -25.65 -29.40
N THR A 296 -12.39 -24.40 -29.08
CA THR A 296 -11.40 -24.02 -28.08
C THR A 296 -12.11 -23.74 -26.77
N CYS A 297 -11.64 -24.36 -25.69
CA CYS A 297 -12.08 -24.06 -24.34
C CYS A 297 -11.04 -23.18 -23.63
N PHE A 298 -11.50 -22.32 -22.73
CA PHE A 298 -10.63 -21.38 -22.04
C PHE A 298 -11.18 -20.94 -20.68
N ALA A 299 -10.26 -20.50 -19.82
CA ALA A 299 -10.54 -19.76 -18.61
C ALA A 299 -10.75 -18.27 -18.95
N THR A 300 -11.72 -17.61 -18.32
CA THR A 300 -11.92 -16.16 -18.44
C THR A 300 -12.12 -15.52 -17.07
N GLY A 301 -12.11 -14.18 -17.02
CA GLY A 301 -12.04 -13.40 -15.79
C GLY A 301 -10.67 -13.46 -15.11
N LEU A 302 -10.65 -13.31 -13.78
CA LEU A 302 -9.48 -13.61 -12.95
C LEU A 302 -9.31 -15.15 -12.86
N CYS A 303 -8.58 -15.70 -13.81
CA CYS A 303 -8.45 -17.14 -14.05
C CYS A 303 -7.57 -17.85 -13.00
N VAL A 304 -6.65 -17.11 -12.37
CA VAL A 304 -5.72 -17.60 -11.33
C VAL A 304 -5.57 -16.53 -10.26
N ALA A 305 -5.58 -16.96 -9.01
CA ALA A 305 -5.27 -16.18 -7.82
C ALA A 305 -4.66 -17.16 -6.81
N ASP A 306 -3.33 -17.25 -6.79
CA ASP A 306 -2.59 -18.19 -5.95
C ASP A 306 -1.65 -17.44 -5.02
N LEU A 307 -1.54 -17.91 -3.77
CA LEU A 307 -0.51 -17.47 -2.84
C LEU A 307 0.67 -18.42 -2.96
N ILE A 308 1.82 -17.91 -3.40
CA ILE A 308 3.04 -18.67 -3.67
C ILE A 308 4.22 -17.89 -3.11
N ASP A 309 5.04 -18.55 -2.30
CA ASP A 309 6.35 -18.05 -1.87
C ASP A 309 7.36 -18.21 -3.02
N PHE A 310 7.61 -17.13 -3.76
CA PHE A 310 8.52 -17.16 -4.92
C PHE A 310 9.98 -17.11 -4.51
N ASN A 311 10.33 -16.31 -3.49
CA ASN A 311 11.72 -16.09 -3.08
C ASN A 311 12.19 -17.03 -1.95
N GLY A 312 11.29 -17.81 -1.36
CA GLY A 312 11.55 -18.77 -0.28
C GLY A 312 11.70 -18.12 1.10
N ASP A 313 11.15 -16.92 1.31
CA ASP A 313 11.30 -16.18 2.57
C ASP A 313 10.24 -16.50 3.64
N GLY A 314 9.27 -17.36 3.30
CA GLY A 314 8.16 -17.76 4.16
C GLY A 314 6.94 -16.86 4.05
N VAL A 315 6.97 -15.80 3.23
CA VAL A 315 5.83 -14.93 2.92
C VAL A 315 5.38 -15.21 1.49
N ASN A 316 4.09 -15.49 1.32
CA ASN A 316 3.55 -15.76 -0.02
C ASN A 316 3.28 -14.46 -0.79
N GLU A 317 3.68 -14.41 -2.05
CA GLU A 317 3.18 -13.43 -3.02
C GLU A 317 1.88 -13.88 -3.68
N LEU A 318 1.07 -12.91 -4.11
CA LEU A 318 -0.13 -13.16 -4.89
C LEU A 318 0.21 -13.23 -6.39
N LEU A 319 0.13 -14.44 -6.96
CA LEU A 319 0.12 -14.68 -8.40
C LEU A 319 -1.29 -14.48 -8.96
N THR A 320 -1.44 -13.60 -9.95
CA THR A 320 -2.68 -13.45 -10.72
C THR A 320 -2.47 -13.77 -12.20
N VAL A 321 -3.47 -14.41 -12.79
CA VAL A 321 -3.57 -14.54 -14.26
C VAL A 321 -4.99 -14.23 -14.68
N TYR A 322 -5.16 -13.34 -15.65
CA TYR A 322 -6.48 -12.92 -16.11
C TYR A 322 -6.51 -12.79 -17.63
N ARG A 323 -7.70 -12.99 -18.20
CA ARG A 323 -7.95 -12.84 -19.64
C ARG A 323 -8.57 -11.48 -19.92
N PHE A 324 -8.06 -10.76 -20.90
CA PHE A 324 -8.55 -9.42 -21.28
C PHE A 324 -8.64 -9.26 -22.81
N SER A 325 -9.40 -8.27 -23.25
CA SER A 325 -9.52 -7.89 -24.65
C SER A 325 -8.41 -6.89 -25.02
N LYS A 326 -7.36 -7.37 -25.68
CA LYS A 326 -6.30 -6.53 -26.24
C LYS A 326 -6.80 -5.83 -27.48
N LYS A 327 -6.58 -4.53 -27.55
CA LYS A 327 -6.90 -3.74 -28.73
C LYS A 327 -5.81 -3.92 -29.79
N ILE A 328 -6.22 -4.32 -30.98
CA ILE A 328 -5.35 -4.46 -32.15
C ILE A 328 -5.85 -3.55 -33.27
N SER A 329 -4.94 -3.12 -34.15
CA SER A 329 -5.34 -2.44 -35.38
C SER A 329 -5.70 -3.50 -36.41
N ALA A 330 -6.91 -3.39 -36.96
CA ALA A 330 -7.40 -4.23 -38.04
C ALA A 330 -7.83 -3.37 -39.23
N THR A 331 -8.18 -4.04 -40.33
CA THR A 331 -8.72 -3.40 -41.52
C THR A 331 -10.09 -4.01 -41.80
N ASP A 332 -11.13 -3.18 -41.94
CA ASP A 332 -12.47 -3.65 -42.28
C ASP A 332 -12.56 -4.11 -43.76
N ASP A 333 -13.69 -4.70 -44.15
CA ASP A 333 -13.95 -5.17 -45.52
C ASP A 333 -13.90 -4.04 -46.58
N ALA A 334 -13.94 -2.77 -46.15
CA ALA A 334 -13.85 -1.59 -46.99
C ALA A 334 -12.43 -0.99 -47.05
N GLY A 335 -11.45 -1.58 -46.36
CA GLY A 335 -10.07 -1.11 -46.34
C GLY A 335 -9.78 -0.01 -45.32
N ASN A 336 -10.71 0.29 -44.40
CA ASN A 336 -10.48 1.29 -43.35
C ASN A 336 -9.77 0.69 -42.15
N HIS A 337 -8.88 1.46 -41.54
CA HIS A 337 -8.27 1.11 -40.27
C HIS A 337 -9.32 1.16 -39.15
N VAL A 338 -9.58 0.02 -38.52
CA VAL A 338 -10.47 -0.13 -37.37
C VAL A 338 -9.72 -0.68 -36.17
N LEU A 339 -10.23 -0.42 -34.98
CA LEU A 339 -9.78 -1.05 -33.74
C LEU A 339 -10.60 -2.32 -33.54
N ASP A 340 -9.93 -3.47 -33.56
CA ASP A 340 -10.50 -4.75 -33.21
C ASP A 340 -9.94 -5.20 -31.84
N THR A 341 -10.47 -6.29 -31.29
CA THR A 341 -9.98 -6.85 -30.04
C THR A 341 -9.72 -8.34 -30.14
N GLU A 342 -8.55 -8.76 -29.69
CA GLU A 342 -8.21 -10.18 -29.52
C GLU A 342 -8.11 -10.53 -28.03
N PRO A 343 -8.50 -11.75 -27.62
CA PRO A 343 -8.32 -12.20 -26.26
C PRO A 343 -6.85 -12.52 -25.97
N GLU A 344 -6.32 -11.99 -24.87
CA GLU A 344 -4.97 -12.31 -24.38
C GLU A 344 -4.98 -12.55 -22.87
N TYR A 345 -3.99 -13.30 -22.39
CA TYR A 345 -3.78 -13.50 -20.95
C TYR A 345 -2.62 -12.64 -20.46
N LYS A 346 -2.74 -12.16 -19.24
CA LYS A 346 -1.68 -11.43 -18.55
C LYS A 346 -1.44 -12.08 -17.20
N ILE A 347 -0.16 -12.22 -16.86
CA ILE A 347 0.31 -12.76 -15.59
C ILE A 347 1.02 -11.65 -14.81
N GLU A 348 0.67 -11.52 -13.54
CA GLU A 348 1.25 -10.54 -12.64
C GLU A 348 1.49 -11.17 -11.27
N VAL A 349 2.52 -10.70 -10.56
CA VAL A 349 2.81 -11.09 -9.18
C VAL A 349 2.82 -9.86 -8.31
N PHE A 350 2.13 -9.93 -7.17
CA PHE A 350 2.09 -8.87 -6.18
C PHE A 350 2.76 -9.32 -4.89
N ARG A 351 3.78 -8.57 -4.47
CA ARG A 351 4.43 -8.76 -3.17
C ARG A 351 3.87 -7.80 -2.14
N TRP A 352 3.87 -8.23 -0.89
CA TRP A 352 3.60 -7.36 0.23
C TRP A 352 4.88 -6.59 0.60
N ASN A 353 4.80 -5.26 0.66
CA ASN A 353 5.94 -4.44 1.06
C ASN A 353 5.83 -3.93 2.51
N GLY A 354 4.90 -4.48 3.30
CA GLY A 354 4.53 -3.94 4.62
C GLY A 354 3.35 -2.96 4.57
N THR A 355 3.00 -2.44 3.39
CA THR A 355 2.01 -1.36 3.21
C THR A 355 0.86 -1.71 2.29
N SER A 356 1.19 -2.16 1.09
CA SER A 356 0.26 -2.50 0.04
C SER A 356 0.78 -3.70 -0.75
N ALA A 357 -0.12 -4.29 -1.53
CA ALA A 357 0.27 -5.24 -2.55
C ALA A 357 0.91 -4.45 -3.71
N VAL A 358 2.23 -4.57 -3.85
CA VAL A 358 3.00 -3.91 -4.92
C VAL A 358 3.32 -4.92 -5.99
N LYS A 359 3.12 -4.53 -7.25
CA LYS A 359 3.44 -5.40 -8.38
C LYS A 359 4.95 -5.63 -8.47
N ALA A 360 5.36 -6.90 -8.32
CA ALA A 360 6.75 -7.36 -8.40
C ALA A 360 7.09 -7.91 -9.80
N PHE A 361 6.09 -8.43 -10.50
CA PHE A 361 6.22 -8.98 -11.85
C PHE A 361 5.04 -8.57 -12.71
N GLU A 362 5.34 -8.16 -13.94
CA GLU A 362 4.34 -7.92 -14.97
C GLU A 362 4.83 -8.52 -16.28
N ASN A 363 3.95 -9.24 -16.95
CA ASN A 363 4.27 -9.82 -18.23
C ASN A 363 3.08 -9.71 -19.19
N GLU A 364 3.34 -9.26 -20.42
CA GLU A 364 2.31 -9.02 -21.44
C GLU A 364 1.72 -10.30 -22.07
N GLY A 365 2.00 -11.50 -21.54
CA GLY A 365 1.47 -12.75 -22.08
C GLY A 365 1.77 -13.97 -21.21
N ILE A 366 1.18 -15.11 -21.57
CA ILE A 366 1.57 -16.43 -21.02
C ILE A 366 2.30 -17.27 -22.07
N SER A 367 2.64 -18.51 -21.75
CA SER A 367 3.26 -19.42 -22.73
C SER A 367 2.26 -19.87 -23.78
N GLU A 368 2.78 -20.07 -24.99
CA GLU A 368 2.06 -20.62 -26.12
C GLU A 368 2.86 -21.80 -26.72
N MET A 369 2.20 -22.62 -27.52
CA MET A 369 2.87 -23.66 -28.31
C MET A 369 3.62 -23.04 -29.48
N GLN A 370 4.60 -23.75 -30.01
CA GLN A 370 5.30 -23.25 -31.20
C GLN A 370 4.34 -23.14 -32.37
N ASP A 371 3.51 -24.16 -32.63
CA ASP A 371 2.54 -24.11 -33.73
C ASP A 371 1.53 -22.96 -33.49
N PRO A 372 1.48 -21.92 -34.35
CA PRO A 372 0.60 -20.79 -34.15
C PRO A 372 -0.88 -21.16 -34.23
N ASP A 373 -1.23 -22.28 -34.88
CA ASP A 373 -2.60 -22.77 -34.98
C ASP A 373 -3.02 -23.59 -33.74
N ASP A 374 -2.08 -23.91 -32.83
CA ASP A 374 -2.39 -24.60 -31.59
C ASP A 374 -3.01 -23.62 -30.58
N PRO A 375 -4.23 -23.90 -30.09
CA PRO A 375 -4.93 -22.99 -29.19
C PRO A 375 -4.37 -23.01 -27.77
N GLN A 376 -3.47 -23.93 -27.41
CA GLN A 376 -3.03 -24.10 -26.03
C GLN A 376 -2.32 -22.85 -25.52
N ARG A 377 -2.75 -22.37 -24.34
CA ARG A 377 -2.09 -21.29 -23.60
C ARG A 377 -1.99 -21.70 -22.15
N PHE A 378 -0.82 -21.52 -21.57
CA PHE A 378 -0.49 -22.03 -20.24
C PHE A 378 0.58 -21.17 -19.57
N TYR A 379 0.69 -21.25 -18.25
CA TYR A 379 1.85 -20.75 -17.53
C TYR A 379 2.61 -21.92 -16.91
N ILE A 380 3.88 -21.70 -16.61
CA ILE A 380 4.79 -22.73 -16.13
C ILE A 380 5.45 -22.19 -14.87
N LEU A 381 5.39 -22.99 -13.80
CA LEU A 381 6.13 -22.74 -12.56
C LEU A 381 7.22 -23.80 -12.41
N ARG A 382 8.39 -23.40 -11.94
CA ARG A 382 9.49 -24.31 -11.62
C ARG A 382 9.77 -24.28 -10.12
N LYS A 383 9.81 -25.44 -9.49
CA LYS A 383 10.25 -25.59 -8.11
C LYS A 383 11.79 -25.60 -8.06
N ASN A 384 12.36 -24.72 -7.24
CA ASN A 384 13.79 -24.59 -7.04
C ASN A 384 14.11 -24.56 -5.54
N GLY A 385 14.12 -25.75 -4.92
CA GLY A 385 14.20 -25.88 -3.47
C GLY A 385 12.93 -25.37 -2.80
N GLU A 386 13.09 -24.33 -1.97
CA GLU A 386 11.98 -23.61 -1.32
C GLU A 386 11.43 -22.47 -2.20
N LYS A 387 12.15 -22.10 -3.27
CA LYS A 387 11.75 -21.05 -4.21
C LYS A 387 10.86 -21.58 -5.33
N THR A 388 10.12 -20.67 -5.94
CA THR A 388 9.34 -20.93 -7.15
C THR A 388 9.71 -19.92 -8.22
N ASP A 389 9.92 -20.38 -9.46
CA ASP A 389 10.27 -19.52 -10.59
C ASP A 389 9.16 -19.48 -11.63
N ILE A 390 9.08 -18.37 -12.38
CA ILE A 390 8.13 -18.22 -13.49
C ILE A 390 8.83 -18.49 -14.81
N CYS A 391 8.33 -19.47 -15.57
CA CYS A 391 8.83 -19.76 -16.90
C CYS A 391 7.85 -19.27 -17.99
N ARG A 392 8.41 -18.82 -19.12
CA ARG A 392 7.63 -18.37 -20.27
C ARG A 392 8.28 -18.82 -21.58
N ASN A 393 7.46 -19.36 -22.48
CA ASN A 393 7.82 -19.61 -23.88
C ASN A 393 7.02 -18.68 -24.80
N THR A 394 7.67 -18.03 -25.75
CA THR A 394 7.01 -17.17 -26.74
C THR A 394 7.54 -17.43 -28.13
N TYR A 395 6.69 -17.21 -29.13
CA TYR A 395 7.06 -17.34 -30.54
C TYR A 395 6.59 -16.14 -31.33
N THR A 396 7.45 -15.64 -32.20
CA THR A 396 7.09 -14.61 -33.16
C THR A 396 7.37 -15.11 -34.57
N TYR A 397 6.44 -14.83 -35.47
CA TYR A 397 6.47 -15.28 -36.86
C TYR A 397 6.58 -14.08 -37.80
N ASP A 398 7.22 -14.27 -38.95
CA ASP A 398 7.15 -13.29 -40.03
C ASP A 398 5.71 -13.21 -40.58
N GLU A 399 5.22 -11.99 -40.79
CA GLU A 399 3.85 -11.70 -41.23
C GLU A 399 3.45 -12.40 -42.54
N ARG A 400 4.43 -12.76 -43.39
CA ARG A 400 4.20 -13.37 -44.70
C ARG A 400 4.52 -14.86 -44.74
N THR A 401 5.23 -15.39 -43.74
CA THR A 401 5.63 -16.80 -43.73
C THR A 401 5.91 -17.34 -42.33
N GLN A 402 5.31 -18.49 -42.00
CA GLN A 402 5.63 -19.24 -40.79
C GLN A 402 7.04 -19.89 -40.83
N ARG A 403 7.77 -19.81 -41.96
CA ARG A 403 9.12 -20.40 -42.11
C ARG A 403 10.22 -19.57 -41.47
N ILE A 404 9.93 -18.32 -41.14
CA ILE A 404 10.83 -17.43 -40.41
C ILE A 404 10.16 -17.18 -39.06
N TRP A 405 10.82 -17.60 -37.99
CA TRP A 405 10.27 -17.45 -36.65
C TRP A 405 11.37 -17.37 -35.59
N LYS A 406 11.05 -16.73 -34.47
CA LYS A 406 11.88 -16.67 -33.27
C LYS A 406 11.11 -17.29 -32.12
N GLY A 407 11.69 -18.30 -31.49
CA GLY A 407 11.23 -18.84 -30.21
C GLY A 407 12.14 -18.35 -29.10
N ALA A 408 11.55 -17.92 -28.00
CA ALA A 408 12.27 -17.56 -26.78
C ALA A 408 11.69 -18.32 -25.59
N SER A 409 12.57 -18.86 -24.76
CA SER A 409 12.25 -19.44 -23.47
C SER A 409 12.99 -18.71 -22.38
N ARG A 410 12.33 -18.50 -21.24
CA ARG A 410 12.89 -17.76 -20.11
C ARG A 410 12.45 -18.42 -18.81
N ILE A 411 13.34 -18.41 -17.83
CA ILE A 411 12.99 -18.67 -16.43
C ILE A 411 13.38 -17.43 -15.63
N SER A 412 12.42 -16.92 -14.87
CA SER A 412 12.56 -15.70 -14.06
C SER A 412 12.46 -16.05 -12.59
N GLU A 413 13.47 -15.63 -11.83
CA GLU A 413 13.63 -15.84 -10.40
C GLU A 413 13.34 -14.52 -9.66
N MET A 414 12.73 -14.62 -8.48
CA MET A 414 12.56 -13.50 -7.57
C MET A 414 13.75 -13.42 -6.61
N ASP A 415 14.35 -12.24 -6.50
CA ASP A 415 15.43 -11.98 -5.54
C ASP A 415 14.91 -11.66 -4.13
N GLU A 416 15.83 -11.51 -3.18
CA GLU A 416 15.54 -11.19 -1.77
C GLU A 416 14.86 -9.83 -1.59
N ASN A 417 14.97 -8.91 -2.56
CA ASN A 417 14.32 -7.60 -2.52
C ASN A 417 12.92 -7.64 -3.18
N GLY A 418 12.53 -8.80 -3.69
CA GLY A 418 11.28 -9.04 -4.37
C GLY A 418 11.22 -8.52 -5.80
N ALA A 419 12.36 -8.42 -6.48
CA ALA A 419 12.44 -8.10 -7.90
C ALA A 419 12.65 -9.37 -8.74
N PHE A 420 11.92 -9.48 -9.85
CA PHE A 420 12.10 -10.59 -10.79
C PHE A 420 13.17 -10.29 -11.84
N SER A 421 14.08 -11.24 -12.06
CA SER A 421 15.08 -11.17 -13.12
C SER A 421 15.21 -12.49 -13.88
N ALA A 422 15.68 -12.45 -15.13
CA ALA A 422 15.94 -13.68 -15.89
C ALA A 422 17.25 -14.31 -15.41
N PHE A 423 17.23 -15.52 -14.87
CA PHE A 423 18.48 -16.27 -14.67
C PHE A 423 18.81 -17.15 -15.88
N PHE A 424 17.80 -17.57 -16.65
CA PHE A 424 17.95 -18.39 -17.85
C PHE A 424 17.15 -17.83 -19.01
N THR A 425 17.79 -17.82 -20.18
CA THR A 425 17.13 -17.60 -21.47
C THR A 425 17.66 -18.56 -22.52
N ALA A 426 16.77 -19.06 -23.37
CA ALA A 426 17.12 -19.80 -24.58
C ALA A 426 16.39 -19.20 -25.77
N GLU A 427 17.09 -19.03 -26.90
CA GLU A 427 16.48 -18.51 -28.13
C GLU A 427 16.80 -19.42 -29.32
N VAL A 428 15.79 -19.68 -30.15
CA VAL A 428 15.92 -20.28 -31.47
C VAL A 428 15.43 -19.27 -32.50
N ASN A 429 16.29 -18.88 -33.44
CA ASN A 429 15.83 -18.16 -34.63
C ASN A 429 15.92 -19.10 -35.83
N SER A 430 14.79 -19.40 -36.45
CA SER A 430 14.67 -20.18 -37.66
C SER A 430 14.48 -19.26 -38.86
N ASN A 431 15.26 -19.49 -39.91
CA ASN A 431 15.12 -18.80 -41.19
C ASN A 431 15.10 -19.86 -42.31
N TYR A 432 13.91 -20.18 -42.82
CA TYR A 432 13.71 -21.26 -43.80
C TYR A 432 14.33 -22.61 -43.36
N GLY A 433 14.20 -22.94 -42.07
CA GLY A 433 14.73 -24.18 -41.47
C GLY A 433 16.21 -24.12 -41.06
N TYR A 434 16.90 -23.01 -41.32
CA TYR A 434 18.23 -22.77 -40.76
C TYR A 434 18.11 -22.14 -39.38
N ASN A 435 18.49 -22.89 -38.35
CA ASN A 435 18.35 -22.46 -36.97
C ASN A 435 19.66 -21.86 -36.43
N THR A 436 19.53 -20.77 -35.70
CA THR A 436 20.57 -20.22 -34.83
C THR A 436 20.11 -20.28 -33.38
N TYR A 437 21.05 -20.55 -32.49
CA TYR A 437 20.77 -20.90 -31.10
C TYR A 437 21.51 -19.95 -30.17
N ARG A 438 20.83 -19.50 -29.12
CA ARG A 438 21.45 -18.77 -28.01
C ARG A 438 21.02 -19.30 -26.66
N ILE A 439 21.92 -19.26 -25.69
CA ILE A 439 21.63 -19.48 -24.27
C ILE A 439 22.22 -18.28 -23.52
N ASN A 440 21.42 -17.64 -22.66
CA ASN A 440 21.85 -16.47 -21.86
C ASN A 440 22.46 -15.35 -22.71
N GLY A 441 21.89 -15.13 -23.90
CA GLY A 441 22.36 -14.13 -24.87
C GLY A 441 23.58 -14.55 -25.71
N GLU A 442 24.28 -15.63 -25.34
CA GLU A 442 25.45 -16.12 -26.04
C GLU A 442 25.09 -17.10 -27.15
N ARG A 443 25.75 -16.99 -28.31
CA ARG A 443 25.53 -17.90 -29.43
C ARG A 443 26.20 -19.24 -29.16
N VAL A 444 25.42 -20.32 -29.22
CA VAL A 444 25.88 -21.69 -28.97
C VAL A 444 25.72 -22.57 -30.21
N TYR A 445 26.40 -23.71 -30.23
CA TYR A 445 26.18 -24.74 -31.24
C TYR A 445 24.93 -25.56 -30.92
N ARG A 446 24.31 -26.15 -31.95
CA ARG A 446 23.12 -27.01 -31.80
C ARG A 446 23.30 -28.11 -30.76
N ARG A 447 24.47 -28.73 -30.68
CA ARG A 447 24.75 -29.79 -29.70
C ARG A 447 24.61 -29.31 -28.26
N GLU A 448 25.11 -28.11 -27.97
CA GLU A 448 25.02 -27.49 -26.65
C GLU A 448 23.60 -27.03 -26.36
N PHE A 449 22.93 -26.47 -27.36
CA PHE A 449 21.52 -26.11 -27.23
C PHE A 449 20.63 -27.33 -26.96
N ASN A 450 20.85 -28.45 -27.64
CA ASN A 450 20.08 -29.67 -27.39
C ASN A 450 20.29 -30.23 -25.97
N ALA A 451 21.41 -29.92 -25.32
CA ALA A 451 21.67 -30.37 -23.95
C ALA A 451 21.03 -29.44 -22.89
N ASN A 452 20.99 -28.13 -23.17
CA ASN A 452 20.71 -27.12 -22.13
C ASN A 452 19.59 -26.11 -22.50
N GLY A 453 19.22 -26.01 -23.76
CA GLY A 453 18.30 -25.01 -24.29
C GLY A 453 16.82 -25.35 -24.10
N TYR A 454 16.49 -26.64 -23.93
CA TYR A 454 15.15 -27.16 -23.69
C TYR A 454 14.82 -27.31 -22.21
N ALA A 455 15.36 -26.42 -21.37
CA ALA A 455 15.19 -26.51 -19.92
C ALA A 455 13.74 -26.28 -19.46
N VAL A 456 12.95 -25.52 -20.22
CA VAL A 456 11.56 -25.18 -19.89
C VAL A 456 10.60 -26.09 -20.68
N PRO A 457 9.60 -26.71 -20.03
CA PRO A 457 8.58 -27.53 -20.67
C PRO A 457 7.93 -26.83 -21.88
N TYR A 458 7.58 -27.59 -22.91
CA TYR A 458 6.92 -27.15 -24.14
C TYR A 458 7.71 -26.17 -25.01
N PHE A 459 8.99 -25.92 -24.71
CA PHE A 459 9.80 -25.08 -25.58
C PHE A 459 10.16 -25.81 -26.88
N CYS A 460 9.81 -25.21 -28.02
CA CYS A 460 9.74 -25.82 -29.34
C CYS A 460 9.00 -27.18 -29.35
N ASN A 461 7.87 -27.25 -28.63
CA ASN A 461 7.03 -28.44 -28.50
C ASN A 461 7.74 -29.65 -27.86
N ASP A 462 8.75 -29.42 -27.03
CA ASP A 462 9.32 -30.47 -26.19
C ASP A 462 8.39 -30.75 -25.00
N GLU A 463 7.61 -31.82 -25.10
CA GLU A 463 6.58 -32.16 -24.10
C GLU A 463 7.15 -32.92 -22.89
N ASP A 464 8.40 -33.36 -22.94
CA ASP A 464 9.04 -34.12 -21.87
C ASP A 464 9.56 -33.18 -20.78
N TYR A 465 9.09 -33.35 -19.55
CA TYR A 465 9.60 -32.62 -18.39
C TYR A 465 9.43 -33.40 -17.08
N ASP A 466 10.20 -32.99 -16.07
CA ASP A 466 10.08 -33.50 -14.72
C ASP A 466 8.88 -32.85 -14.01
N GLU A 467 7.79 -33.61 -13.83
CA GLU A 467 6.57 -33.16 -13.14
C GLU A 467 6.79 -32.89 -11.63
N GLU A 468 7.87 -33.40 -11.01
CA GLU A 468 8.24 -33.04 -9.64
C GLU A 468 8.88 -31.66 -9.57
N GLN A 469 9.53 -31.24 -10.67
CA GLN A 469 10.22 -29.95 -10.78
C GLN A 469 9.33 -28.87 -11.40
N TYR A 470 8.49 -29.21 -12.38
CA TYR A 470 7.69 -28.25 -13.14
C TYR A 470 6.20 -28.49 -12.99
N THR A 471 5.47 -27.40 -12.80
CA THR A 471 4.01 -27.38 -12.87
C THR A 471 3.58 -26.60 -14.10
N VAL A 472 2.88 -27.27 -15.01
CA VAL A 472 2.29 -26.64 -16.21
C VAL A 472 0.79 -26.51 -16.00
N VAL A 473 0.28 -25.29 -16.16
CA VAL A 473 -1.14 -24.99 -15.92
C VAL A 473 -1.78 -24.42 -17.17
N PHE A 474 -2.66 -25.21 -17.78
CA PHE A 474 -3.41 -24.83 -18.98
C PHE A 474 -4.57 -23.89 -18.63
N LEU A 475 -4.68 -22.80 -19.39
CA LEU A 475 -5.75 -21.82 -19.32
C LEU A 475 -6.58 -21.77 -20.62
N GLN A 476 -6.03 -22.27 -21.73
CA GLN A 476 -6.74 -22.43 -22.99
C GLN A 476 -6.26 -23.71 -23.67
N GLY A 477 -7.13 -24.37 -24.44
CA GLY A 477 -6.76 -25.53 -25.23
C GLY A 477 -7.95 -26.15 -25.98
N GLY A 478 -7.68 -27.30 -26.62
CA GLY A 478 -8.72 -28.15 -27.19
C GLY A 478 -9.63 -28.77 -26.13
N SER A 479 -10.65 -29.50 -26.55
CA SER A 479 -11.61 -30.15 -25.64
C SER A 479 -10.97 -31.14 -24.65
N ASP A 480 -9.81 -31.68 -24.99
CA ASP A 480 -8.97 -32.55 -24.16
C ASP A 480 -8.45 -31.84 -22.89
N ARG A 481 -8.29 -30.51 -22.92
CA ARG A 481 -7.87 -29.70 -21.77
C ARG A 481 -9.03 -29.18 -20.92
N GLY A 482 -10.28 -29.43 -21.31
CA GLY A 482 -11.46 -28.89 -20.63
C GLY A 482 -11.52 -29.25 -19.14
N ALA A 483 -11.18 -30.49 -18.78
CA ALA A 483 -11.19 -30.94 -17.39
C ALA A 483 -10.10 -30.24 -16.55
N ASP A 484 -8.90 -30.05 -17.11
CA ASP A 484 -7.80 -29.35 -16.43
C ASP A 484 -8.16 -27.89 -16.16
N ILE A 485 -8.74 -27.22 -17.16
CA ILE A 485 -9.17 -25.82 -17.05
C ILE A 485 -10.31 -25.69 -16.03
N GLN A 486 -11.31 -26.58 -16.03
CA GLN A 486 -12.38 -26.58 -15.03
C GLN A 486 -11.84 -26.77 -13.61
N LYS A 487 -10.90 -27.71 -13.42
CA LYS A 487 -10.23 -27.92 -12.13
C LYS A 487 -9.49 -26.67 -11.68
N ARG A 488 -8.77 -26.01 -12.59
CA ARG A 488 -8.09 -24.74 -12.32
C ARG A 488 -9.07 -23.63 -11.93
N ILE A 489 -10.21 -23.51 -12.62
CA ILE A 489 -11.26 -22.55 -12.28
C ILE A 489 -11.80 -22.79 -10.88
N SER A 490 -12.18 -24.03 -10.54
CA SER A 490 -12.67 -24.36 -9.20
C SER A 490 -11.63 -24.12 -8.10
N GLN A 491 -10.35 -24.39 -8.38
CA GLN A 491 -9.28 -24.06 -7.45
C GLN A 491 -9.12 -22.54 -7.26
N THR A 492 -9.19 -21.76 -8.34
CA THR A 492 -9.14 -20.31 -8.28
C THR A 492 -10.33 -19.72 -7.52
N GLU A 493 -11.55 -20.23 -7.72
CA GLU A 493 -12.73 -19.82 -6.96
C GLU A 493 -12.51 -19.99 -5.47
N LYS A 494 -12.02 -21.18 -5.07
CA LYS A 494 -11.70 -21.47 -3.68
C LYS A 494 -10.63 -20.51 -3.14
N ASN A 495 -9.55 -20.29 -3.88
CA ASN A 495 -8.48 -19.40 -3.44
C ASN A 495 -8.95 -17.94 -3.29
N ILE A 496 -9.79 -17.46 -4.20
CA ILE A 496 -10.41 -16.12 -4.09
C ILE A 496 -11.24 -16.03 -2.81
N ASP A 497 -12.05 -17.04 -2.53
CA ASP A 497 -12.88 -17.07 -1.32
C ASP A 497 -12.02 -17.16 -0.06
N ASP A 498 -10.95 -17.95 -0.05
CA ASP A 498 -10.01 -18.09 1.06
C ASP A 498 -9.26 -16.75 1.32
N ILE A 499 -8.73 -16.10 0.28
CA ILE A 499 -8.04 -14.80 0.35
C ILE A 499 -9.00 -13.71 0.86
N THR A 500 -10.22 -13.68 0.33
CA THR A 500 -11.22 -12.68 0.73
C THR A 500 -11.71 -12.94 2.15
N SER A 501 -11.85 -14.20 2.57
CA SER A 501 -12.27 -14.54 3.92
C SER A 501 -11.19 -14.19 4.94
N ALA A 502 -9.91 -14.43 4.63
CA ALA A 502 -8.79 -14.05 5.48
C ALA A 502 -8.69 -12.54 5.72
N ALA A 503 -9.20 -11.70 4.80
CA ALA A 503 -9.28 -10.25 4.97
C ALA A 503 -10.44 -9.77 5.88
N ASN A 504 -11.42 -10.65 6.15
CA ASN A 504 -12.63 -10.34 6.93
C ASN A 504 -12.60 -10.91 8.36
N VAL A 505 -11.53 -11.62 8.72
CA VAL A 505 -11.16 -11.95 10.11
C VAL A 505 -10.50 -10.72 10.72
#